data_AF-A0A0B4U901-F1
#
_entry.id   AF-A0A0B4U901-F1
#
_cell.length_a   1.000
_cell.length_b   1.000
_cell.length_c   1.000
_cell.angle_alpha   90.00
_cell.angle_beta   90.00
_cell.angle_gamma   90.00
#
_symmetry.space_group_name_H-M   'P 1'
#
loop_
_entity.id
_entity.type
_entity.pdbx_description
1 polymer ?
#
loop_
_entity_poly.entity_id
_entity_poly.type
_entity_poly.pdbx_seq_one_letter_code
_entity_poly.pdbx_strand_id
1 'polypeptide(L)'
;TVMGIEVATEIAKEVATVMGIEVATEIAKEVETVMGTEVATEVTTVVDKDDWRTYKPFIDIEKKVKVTKSKVPKEIKGIPKFWLTIFKNSERLSELLHKKDEPILFHMYDIRIAYNKDFSYTISFHFKKNKFFTNKVLTKQYFLKTYLNEEKPPNYDGTDTYKCVGCKINWNPGKNITEKLRLQRRKLVKVHKKSFFHFFNPPEIPNYESELTEEIEYALAQDYQIGYFLRSEIVPKAVLYFTGDKMDNAFDKYAEIFSEEEFNDDSKIVEFITNEDIHFDN
;
A
#
# COMPACT_ATOMS: atom_id res chain seq x y z
N THR A 1 2.52 -15.41 -50.06
CA THR A 1 3.80 -15.63 -49.37
C THR A 1 3.51 -15.84 -47.90
N VAL A 2 3.93 -16.95 -47.29
CA VAL A 2 3.77 -17.20 -45.83
C VAL A 2 4.36 -16.03 -45.02
N MET A 3 5.47 -15.46 -45.50
CA MET A 3 6.05 -14.20 -44.98
C MET A 3 5.10 -12.99 -45.00
N GLY A 4 4.19 -12.87 -45.98
CA GLY A 4 3.29 -11.72 -46.08
C GLY A 4 2.18 -11.73 -45.03
N ILE A 5 1.79 -12.91 -44.56
CA ILE A 5 0.80 -13.08 -43.49
C ILE A 5 1.46 -12.87 -42.13
N GLU A 6 2.67 -13.40 -41.90
CA GLU A 6 3.43 -13.16 -40.66
C GLU A 6 3.74 -11.67 -40.45
N VAL A 7 4.19 -10.96 -41.49
CA VAL A 7 4.49 -9.53 -41.41
C VAL A 7 3.23 -8.71 -41.12
N ALA A 8 2.10 -9.02 -41.77
CA ALA A 8 0.83 -8.32 -41.50
C ALA A 8 0.31 -8.58 -40.08
N THR A 9 0.51 -9.80 -39.54
CA THR A 9 0.07 -10.16 -38.19
C THR A 9 0.93 -9.49 -37.12
N GLU A 10 2.24 -9.35 -37.36
CA GLU A 10 3.14 -8.71 -36.41
C GLU A 10 2.98 -7.19 -36.41
N ILE A 11 2.80 -6.57 -37.58
CA ILE A 11 2.42 -5.15 -37.70
C ILE A 11 1.08 -4.90 -37.00
N ALA A 12 0.09 -5.77 -37.16
CA ALA A 12 -1.20 -5.62 -36.48
C ALA A 12 -1.09 -5.75 -34.95
N LYS A 13 -0.20 -6.61 -34.43
CA LYS A 13 0.06 -6.73 -32.99
C LYS A 13 0.83 -5.51 -32.46
N GLU A 14 1.84 -5.03 -33.16
CA GLU A 14 2.58 -3.84 -32.77
C GLU A 14 1.69 -2.60 -32.81
N VAL A 15 0.89 -2.43 -33.87
CA VAL A 15 -0.09 -1.32 -33.98
C VAL A 15 -1.18 -1.43 -32.91
N ALA A 16 -1.67 -2.64 -32.59
CA ALA A 16 -2.63 -2.82 -31.49
C ALA A 16 -2.02 -2.58 -30.10
N THR A 17 -0.72 -2.86 -29.92
CA THR A 17 0.00 -2.66 -28.66
C THR A 17 0.36 -1.19 -28.49
N VAL A 18 0.83 -0.52 -29.56
CA VAL A 18 1.15 0.90 -29.58
C VAL A 18 -0.11 1.75 -29.42
N MET A 19 -1.18 1.47 -30.18
CA MET A 19 -2.46 2.17 -29.99
C MET A 19 -3.11 1.81 -28.65
N GLY A 20 -2.92 0.60 -28.13
CA GLY A 20 -3.41 0.20 -26.80
C GLY A 20 -2.69 0.93 -25.67
N ILE A 21 -1.39 1.17 -25.80
CA ILE A 21 -0.56 1.92 -24.85
C ILE A 21 -0.80 3.42 -25.00
N GLU A 22 -0.88 3.97 -26.21
CA GLU A 22 -1.21 5.38 -26.46
C GLU A 22 -2.62 5.70 -25.97
N VAL A 23 -3.64 4.90 -26.30
CA VAL A 23 -5.00 5.13 -25.79
C VAL A 23 -5.06 4.97 -24.27
N ALA A 24 -4.34 4.01 -23.67
CA ALA A 24 -4.30 3.88 -22.21
C ALA A 24 -3.54 5.02 -21.52
N THR A 25 -2.46 5.53 -22.11
CA THR A 25 -1.69 6.68 -21.58
C THR A 25 -2.39 7.99 -21.84
N GLU A 26 -3.10 8.16 -22.96
CA GLU A 26 -3.90 9.35 -23.24
C GLU A 26 -5.16 9.38 -22.38
N ILE A 27 -5.83 8.23 -22.18
CA ILE A 27 -6.93 8.11 -21.20
C ILE A 27 -6.41 8.31 -19.78
N ALA A 28 -5.24 7.76 -19.42
CA ALA A 28 -4.67 7.97 -18.09
C ALA A 28 -4.28 9.44 -17.87
N LYS A 29 -3.66 10.10 -18.87
CA LYS A 29 -3.33 11.52 -18.84
C LYS A 29 -4.56 12.41 -18.85
N GLU A 30 -5.59 12.10 -19.63
CA GLU A 30 -6.88 12.82 -19.57
C GLU A 30 -7.57 12.60 -18.24
N VAL A 31 -7.59 11.38 -17.69
CA VAL A 31 -8.22 11.09 -16.39
C VAL A 31 -7.45 11.74 -15.24
N GLU A 32 -6.12 11.76 -15.30
CA GLU A 32 -5.24 12.43 -14.33
C GLU A 32 -5.31 13.95 -14.45
N THR A 33 -5.37 14.49 -15.67
CA THR A 33 -5.51 15.93 -15.93
C THR A 33 -6.91 16.42 -15.58
N VAL A 34 -7.98 15.69 -15.93
CA VAL A 34 -9.36 16.05 -15.62
C VAL A 34 -9.65 15.90 -14.13
N MET A 35 -9.22 14.82 -13.48
CA MET A 35 -9.35 14.72 -12.01
C MET A 35 -8.46 15.73 -11.30
N GLY A 36 -7.22 15.95 -11.75
CA GLY A 36 -6.30 16.91 -11.15
C GLY A 36 -6.79 18.34 -11.27
N THR A 37 -7.35 18.72 -12.43
CA THR A 37 -7.88 20.07 -12.67
C THR A 37 -9.23 20.30 -12.00
N GLU A 38 -10.15 19.33 -11.98
CA GLU A 38 -11.44 19.44 -11.25
C GLU A 38 -11.23 19.46 -9.73
N VAL A 39 -10.33 18.64 -9.19
CA VAL A 39 -9.99 18.65 -7.76
C VAL A 39 -9.29 19.97 -7.38
N ALA A 40 -8.39 20.49 -8.21
CA ALA A 40 -7.72 21.77 -7.94
C ALA A 40 -8.68 22.99 -8.05
N THR A 41 -9.63 22.98 -8.98
CA THR A 41 -10.65 24.03 -9.08
C THR A 41 -11.67 23.96 -7.94
N GLU A 42 -12.09 22.76 -7.50
CA GLU A 42 -12.98 22.66 -6.34
C GLU A 42 -12.26 23.02 -5.03
N VAL A 43 -11.01 22.60 -4.83
CA VAL A 43 -10.22 22.96 -3.64
C VAL A 43 -10.00 24.47 -3.55
N THR A 44 -9.75 25.17 -4.67
CA THR A 44 -9.60 26.63 -4.67
C THR A 44 -10.92 27.37 -4.39
N THR A 45 -12.07 26.83 -4.83
CA THR A 45 -13.39 27.42 -4.48
C THR A 45 -13.85 27.15 -3.04
N VAL A 46 -13.20 26.23 -2.32
CA VAL A 46 -13.50 25.90 -0.91
C VAL A 46 -12.78 26.84 0.07
N VAL A 47 -11.66 27.44 -0.34
CA VAL A 47 -10.92 28.41 0.51
C VAL A 47 -11.73 29.69 0.77
N ASP A 48 -12.72 30.00 -0.07
CA ASP A 48 -13.56 31.21 0.02
C ASP A 48 -14.86 31.06 0.84
N LYS A 49 -15.12 29.92 1.49
CA LYS A 49 -16.39 29.71 2.23
C LYS A 49 -16.16 29.27 3.67
N ASP A 50 -16.46 30.18 4.60
CA ASP A 50 -16.28 30.11 6.06
C ASP A 50 -17.08 29.01 6.80
N ASP A 51 -17.60 27.97 6.14
CA ASP A 51 -18.22 26.86 6.86
C ASP A 51 -18.00 25.50 6.18
N TRP A 52 -16.94 24.82 6.60
CA TRP A 52 -16.61 23.45 6.19
C TRP A 52 -17.60 22.40 6.70
N ARG A 53 -18.47 22.73 7.67
CA ARG A 53 -19.40 21.76 8.30
C ARG A 53 -20.65 21.47 7.47
N THR A 54 -20.96 22.33 6.49
CA THR A 54 -22.10 22.17 5.57
C THR A 54 -21.73 21.59 4.21
N TYR A 55 -20.44 21.37 3.93
CA TYR A 55 -19.94 20.92 2.62
C TYR A 55 -20.10 19.40 2.43
N LYS A 56 -20.94 18.99 1.46
CA LYS A 56 -21.33 17.59 1.17
C LYS A 56 -20.68 16.84 -0.03
N PRO A 57 -19.52 17.23 -0.63
CA PRO A 57 -19.03 16.61 -1.87
C PRO A 57 -18.57 15.15 -1.74
N PHE A 58 -18.14 14.69 -0.57
CA PHE A 58 -17.66 13.31 -0.38
C PHE A 58 -18.71 12.26 -0.82
N ILE A 59 -20.00 12.56 -0.62
CA ILE A 59 -21.10 11.67 -1.02
C ILE A 59 -21.26 11.61 -2.55
N ASP A 60 -21.01 12.71 -3.25
CA ASP A 60 -21.20 12.78 -4.70
C ASP A 60 -20.00 12.21 -5.47
N ILE A 61 -18.79 12.30 -4.91
CA ILE A 61 -17.61 11.56 -5.40
C ILE A 61 -17.83 10.05 -5.24
N GLU A 62 -18.28 9.58 -4.06
CA GLU A 62 -18.58 8.15 -3.85
C GLU A 62 -19.63 7.61 -4.84
N LYS A 63 -20.66 8.41 -5.14
CA LYS A 63 -21.69 8.05 -6.14
C LYS A 63 -21.09 7.97 -7.53
N LYS A 64 -20.27 8.94 -7.96
CA LYS A 64 -19.60 8.93 -9.28
C LYS A 64 -18.63 7.73 -9.42
N VAL A 65 -17.88 7.37 -8.38
CA VAL A 65 -17.01 6.17 -8.34
C VAL A 65 -17.80 4.86 -8.40
N LYS A 66 -19.00 4.80 -7.79
CA LYS A 66 -19.89 3.64 -7.92
C LYS A 66 -20.42 3.47 -9.35
N VAL A 67 -20.68 4.58 -10.05
CA VAL A 67 -21.18 4.56 -11.43
C VAL A 67 -20.10 4.04 -12.40
N THR A 68 -18.83 4.42 -12.23
CA THR A 68 -17.74 3.93 -13.11
C THR A 68 -17.50 2.42 -12.98
N LYS A 69 -17.63 1.83 -11.77
CA LYS A 69 -17.58 0.37 -11.58
C LYS A 69 -18.62 -0.40 -12.41
N SER A 70 -19.78 0.20 -12.70
CA SER A 70 -20.87 -0.46 -13.43
C SER A 70 -20.62 -0.59 -14.95
N LYS A 71 -19.66 0.17 -15.50
CA LYS A 71 -19.32 0.17 -16.94
C LYS A 71 -18.24 -0.86 -17.31
N VAL A 72 -17.69 -1.60 -16.35
CA VAL A 72 -16.66 -2.61 -16.61
C VAL A 72 -17.32 -3.88 -17.20
N PRO A 73 -16.88 -4.36 -18.38
CA PRO A 73 -17.38 -5.61 -18.97
C PRO A 73 -17.35 -6.78 -17.98
N LYS A 74 -18.43 -7.58 -17.96
CA LYS A 74 -18.63 -8.69 -16.99
C LYS A 74 -17.58 -9.81 -17.08
N GLU A 75 -16.81 -9.90 -18.16
CA GLU A 75 -15.83 -10.97 -18.43
C GLU A 75 -14.39 -10.47 -18.60
N ILE A 76 -13.94 -9.51 -17.79
CA ILE A 76 -12.50 -9.25 -17.71
C ILE A 76 -11.85 -10.37 -16.90
N LYS A 77 -11.11 -11.26 -17.57
CA LYS A 77 -10.13 -12.13 -16.91
C LYS A 77 -9.06 -11.22 -16.29
N GLY A 78 -9.17 -10.95 -14.99
CA GLY A 78 -8.25 -10.06 -14.28
C GLY A 78 -6.77 -10.44 -14.47
N ILE A 79 -5.87 -9.50 -14.19
CA ILE A 79 -4.44 -9.64 -14.44
C ILE A 79 -3.87 -10.80 -13.60
N PRO A 80 -3.33 -11.87 -14.21
CA PRO A 80 -2.73 -12.98 -13.48
C PRO A 80 -1.59 -12.49 -12.58
N LYS A 81 -1.49 -13.06 -11.37
CA LYS A 81 -0.43 -12.76 -10.40
C LYS A 81 -0.37 -11.30 -9.92
N PHE A 82 -1.33 -10.44 -10.25
CA PHE A 82 -1.31 -9.01 -9.93
C PHE A 82 -0.81 -8.69 -8.51
N TRP A 83 -1.50 -9.20 -7.48
CA TRP A 83 -1.11 -8.95 -6.11
C TRP A 83 0.17 -9.66 -5.67
N LEU A 84 0.45 -10.86 -6.21
CA LEU A 84 1.72 -11.54 -5.93
C LEU A 84 2.90 -10.73 -6.46
N THR A 85 2.78 -10.15 -7.65
CA THR A 85 3.80 -9.27 -8.23
C THR A 85 4.00 -8.01 -7.37
N ILE A 86 2.92 -7.36 -6.94
CA ILE A 86 2.99 -6.20 -6.03
C ILE A 86 3.75 -6.53 -4.73
N PHE A 87 3.43 -7.67 -4.11
CA PHE A 87 4.12 -8.09 -2.89
C PHE A 87 5.60 -8.40 -3.11
N LYS A 88 6.00 -8.77 -4.32
CA LYS A 88 7.41 -8.99 -4.67
C LYS A 88 8.15 -7.70 -5.03
N ASN A 89 7.45 -6.72 -5.58
CA ASN A 89 8.02 -5.44 -5.99
C ASN A 89 8.18 -4.46 -4.82
N SER A 90 7.37 -4.60 -3.76
CA SER A 90 7.57 -3.86 -2.50
C SER A 90 8.60 -4.55 -1.62
N GLU A 91 9.66 -3.84 -1.26
CA GLU A 91 10.70 -4.31 -0.35
C GLU A 91 10.09 -4.75 0.98
N ARG A 92 9.29 -3.88 1.61
CA ARG A 92 8.67 -4.14 2.92
C ARG A 92 7.77 -5.37 2.91
N LEU A 93 6.97 -5.57 1.86
CA LEU A 93 6.11 -6.76 1.75
C LEU A 93 6.89 -8.01 1.36
N SER A 94 7.92 -7.88 0.54
CA SER A 94 8.74 -8.99 0.08
C SER A 94 9.49 -9.66 1.23
N GLU A 95 9.88 -8.89 2.25
CA GLU A 95 10.51 -9.39 3.47
C GLU A 95 9.60 -10.33 4.27
N LEU A 96 8.28 -10.13 4.19
CA LEU A 96 7.30 -11.00 4.85
C LEU A 96 7.10 -12.31 4.08
N LEU A 97 7.44 -12.34 2.80
CA LEU A 97 7.25 -13.50 1.94
C LEU A 97 8.32 -14.56 2.14
N HIS A 98 7.87 -15.81 2.12
CA HIS A 98 8.71 -16.97 1.93
C HIS A 98 8.33 -17.70 0.63
N LYS A 99 9.27 -18.42 0.00
CA LYS A 99 9.06 -19.13 -1.29
C LYS A 99 7.82 -20.05 -1.31
N LYS A 100 7.39 -20.54 -0.13
CA LYS A 100 6.22 -21.41 0.02
C LYS A 100 4.89 -20.65 0.04
N ASP A 101 4.91 -19.34 0.25
CA ASP A 101 3.73 -18.49 0.23
C ASP A 101 3.28 -18.20 -1.20
N GLU A 102 4.21 -18.11 -2.17
CA GLU A 102 3.92 -17.71 -3.55
C GLU A 102 2.82 -18.55 -4.23
N PRO A 103 2.82 -19.90 -4.14
CA PRO A 103 1.77 -20.71 -4.75
C PRO A 103 0.38 -20.46 -4.14
N ILE A 104 0.31 -19.95 -2.91
CA ILE A 104 -0.93 -19.62 -2.23
C ILE A 104 -1.39 -18.22 -2.63
N LEU A 105 -0.47 -17.25 -2.61
CA LEU A 105 -0.71 -15.87 -3.03
C LEU A 105 -1.05 -15.76 -4.52
N PHE A 106 -0.63 -16.73 -5.34
CA PHE A 106 -1.09 -16.87 -6.73
C PHE A 106 -2.62 -16.93 -6.85
N HIS A 107 -3.31 -17.49 -5.85
CA HIS A 107 -4.76 -17.57 -5.83
C HIS A 107 -5.44 -16.30 -5.31
N MET A 108 -4.68 -15.33 -4.80
CA MET A 108 -5.19 -14.05 -4.34
C MET A 108 -5.56 -13.19 -5.56
N TYR A 109 -6.78 -12.67 -5.56
CA TYR A 109 -7.28 -11.87 -6.68
C TYR A 109 -7.73 -10.47 -6.27
N ASP A 110 -7.91 -10.21 -4.98
CA ASP A 110 -8.36 -8.90 -4.49
C ASP A 110 -7.86 -8.64 -3.08
N ILE A 111 -7.56 -7.38 -2.77
CA ILE A 111 -7.36 -6.86 -1.42
C ILE A 111 -8.27 -5.64 -1.27
N ARG A 112 -9.12 -5.66 -0.25
CA ARG A 112 -10.09 -4.60 0.02
C ARG A 112 -9.91 -4.01 1.39
N ILE A 113 -10.10 -2.70 1.50
CA ILE A 113 -10.20 -1.99 2.75
C ILE A 113 -11.67 -1.63 2.98
N ALA A 114 -12.18 -1.94 4.17
CA ALA A 114 -13.48 -1.48 4.64
C ALA A 114 -13.30 -0.73 5.96
N TYR A 115 -13.86 0.48 6.05
CA TYR A 115 -13.95 1.22 7.30
C TYR A 115 -15.23 0.83 8.02
N ASN A 116 -15.11 0.54 9.31
CA ASN A 116 -16.19 0.04 10.14
C ASN A 116 -16.71 1.16 11.05
N LYS A 117 -17.90 0.93 11.63
CA LYS A 117 -18.57 1.92 12.50
C LYS A 117 -17.87 2.10 13.87
N ASP A 118 -17.07 1.13 14.28
CA ASP A 118 -16.40 1.04 15.58
C ASP A 118 -14.98 1.64 15.56
N PHE A 119 -14.76 2.70 14.75
CA PHE A 119 -13.44 3.32 14.57
C PHE A 119 -12.35 2.30 14.26
N SER A 120 -12.65 1.39 13.34
CA SER A 120 -11.71 0.37 12.89
C SER A 120 -11.75 0.26 11.37
N TYR A 121 -10.73 -0.37 10.81
CA TYR A 121 -10.75 -0.78 9.40
C TYR A 121 -10.32 -2.23 9.26
N THR A 122 -10.87 -2.90 8.25
CA THR A 122 -10.58 -4.30 7.94
C THR A 122 -9.96 -4.41 6.57
N ILE A 123 -8.79 -5.03 6.51
CA ILE A 123 -8.13 -5.48 5.28
C ILE A 123 -8.63 -6.90 4.98
N SER A 124 -9.25 -7.08 3.81
CA SER A 124 -9.80 -8.35 3.35
C SER A 124 -9.03 -8.85 2.14
N PHE A 125 -8.41 -10.03 2.26
CA PHE A 125 -7.63 -10.68 1.22
C PHE A 125 -8.48 -11.79 0.59
N HIS A 126 -8.87 -11.62 -0.66
CA HIS A 126 -9.78 -12.53 -1.35
C HIS A 126 -9.02 -13.55 -2.20
N PHE A 127 -9.34 -14.83 -1.97
CA PHE A 127 -8.71 -15.96 -2.64
C PHE A 127 -9.70 -16.73 -3.51
N LYS A 128 -9.24 -17.16 -4.68
CA LYS A 128 -9.92 -18.19 -5.46
C LYS A 128 -9.88 -19.51 -4.67
N LYS A 129 -10.82 -20.42 -4.99
CA LYS A 129 -10.78 -21.80 -4.48
C LYS A 129 -9.39 -22.38 -4.79
N ASN A 130 -8.75 -22.91 -3.75
CA ASN A 130 -7.39 -23.41 -3.83
C ASN A 130 -7.22 -24.67 -2.97
N LYS A 131 -6.08 -25.35 -3.10
CA LYS A 131 -5.80 -26.61 -2.39
C LYS A 131 -5.22 -26.43 -0.99
N PHE A 132 -4.96 -25.20 -0.54
CA PHE A 132 -4.20 -24.92 0.68
C PHE A 132 -5.09 -24.69 1.90
N PHE A 133 -6.17 -23.94 1.76
CA PHE A 133 -7.15 -23.68 2.82
C PHE A 133 -8.56 -23.49 2.24
N THR A 134 -9.57 -23.55 3.11
CA THR A 134 -10.98 -23.42 2.70
C THR A 134 -11.52 -21.99 2.74
N ASN A 135 -10.84 -21.07 3.43
CA ASN A 135 -11.23 -19.66 3.50
C ASN A 135 -11.33 -19.04 2.09
N LYS A 136 -12.42 -18.31 1.82
CA LYS A 136 -12.52 -17.46 0.61
C LYS A 136 -11.91 -16.08 0.84
N VAL A 137 -11.93 -15.61 2.08
CA VAL A 137 -11.41 -14.32 2.50
C VAL A 137 -10.64 -14.53 3.80
N LEU A 138 -9.43 -13.97 3.86
CA LEU A 138 -8.67 -13.81 5.10
C LEU A 138 -8.76 -12.34 5.50
N THR A 139 -8.94 -12.06 6.78
CA THR A 139 -9.17 -10.70 7.28
C THR A 139 -8.18 -10.31 8.36
N LYS A 140 -7.79 -9.05 8.35
CA LYS A 140 -7.04 -8.39 9.41
C LYS A 140 -7.71 -7.07 9.74
N GLN A 141 -8.10 -6.87 10.99
CA GLN A 141 -8.80 -5.68 11.48
C GLN A 141 -7.90 -4.90 12.42
N TYR A 142 -7.92 -3.57 12.30
CA TYR A 142 -7.17 -2.64 13.13
C TYR A 142 -8.12 -1.63 13.75
N PHE A 143 -8.05 -1.49 15.07
CA PHE A 143 -8.87 -0.56 15.84
C PHE A 143 -8.04 0.67 16.18
N LEU A 144 -8.68 1.82 16.04
CA LEU A 144 -8.06 3.13 16.10
C LEU A 144 -8.50 3.88 17.35
N LYS A 145 -7.57 4.60 17.99
CA LYS A 145 -7.86 5.59 19.03
C LYS A 145 -7.82 6.98 18.41
N THR A 146 -8.79 7.80 18.79
CA THR A 146 -8.90 9.20 18.36
C THR A 146 -8.56 10.18 19.47
N TYR A 147 -8.35 9.72 20.71
CA TYR A 147 -8.17 10.60 21.86
C TYR A 147 -6.70 10.91 22.14
N LEU A 148 -6.47 12.15 22.56
CA LEU A 148 -5.18 12.65 23.04
C LEU A 148 -4.80 11.93 24.34
N ASN A 149 -3.54 11.55 24.49
CA ASN A 149 -3.03 11.19 25.81
C ASN A 149 -2.94 12.48 26.64
N GLU A 150 -3.82 12.65 27.62
CA GLU A 150 -3.88 13.85 28.47
C GLU A 150 -2.59 14.08 29.26
N GLU A 151 -1.80 13.02 29.51
CA GLU A 151 -0.49 13.10 30.17
C GLU A 151 0.64 13.52 29.21
N LYS A 152 0.46 13.32 27.90
CA LYS A 152 1.42 13.72 26.85
C LYS A 152 0.71 14.38 25.65
N PRO A 153 0.01 15.51 25.84
CA PRO A 153 -0.74 16.19 24.79
C PRO A 153 0.06 16.57 23.53
N PRO A 154 1.34 16.99 23.59
CA PRO A 154 2.09 17.38 22.39
C PRO A 154 2.56 16.20 21.53
N ASN A 155 2.39 14.95 21.97
CA ASN A 155 2.80 13.75 21.22
C ASN A 155 1.70 13.19 20.30
N TYR A 156 0.64 13.95 20.06
CA TYR A 156 -0.43 13.52 19.17
C TYR A 156 -0.06 13.73 17.70
N ASP A 157 0.26 12.65 17.01
CA ASP A 157 0.55 12.61 15.56
C ASP A 157 -0.64 12.09 14.74
N GLY A 158 -1.84 12.12 15.32
CA GLY A 158 -3.08 11.69 14.67
C GLY A 158 -3.67 10.39 15.21
N THR A 159 -4.26 9.59 14.32
CA THR A 159 -5.05 8.42 14.73
C THR A 159 -4.17 7.17 14.91
N ASP A 160 -4.01 6.73 16.14
CA ASP A 160 -3.16 5.58 16.48
C ASP A 160 -3.89 4.25 16.47
N THR A 161 -3.20 3.20 16.02
CA THR A 161 -3.69 1.83 16.14
C THR A 161 -3.34 1.29 17.52
N TYR A 162 -4.33 0.78 18.24
CA TYR A 162 -4.12 0.25 19.61
C TYR A 162 -4.42 -1.24 19.73
N LYS A 163 -5.12 -1.80 18.75
CA LYS A 163 -5.49 -3.20 18.73
C LYS A 163 -5.58 -3.70 17.30
N CYS A 164 -5.14 -4.93 17.09
CA CYS A 164 -5.40 -5.64 15.85
C CYS A 164 -5.98 -7.03 16.11
N VAL A 165 -6.76 -7.53 15.16
CA VAL A 165 -7.39 -8.85 15.20
C VAL A 165 -7.23 -9.50 13.83
N GLY A 166 -6.62 -10.67 13.81
CA GLY A 166 -6.47 -11.48 12.61
C GLY A 166 -7.65 -12.41 12.35
N CYS A 167 -7.41 -13.50 11.63
CA CYS A 167 -8.42 -14.52 11.39
C CYS A 167 -7.79 -15.91 11.35
N LYS A 168 -8.58 -16.92 11.74
CA LYS A 168 -8.12 -18.31 11.67
C LYS A 168 -8.09 -18.80 10.21
N ILE A 169 -6.92 -19.26 9.79
CA ILE A 169 -6.75 -19.93 8.50
C ILE A 169 -7.10 -21.41 8.65
N ASN A 170 -8.10 -21.86 7.90
CA ASN A 170 -8.59 -23.23 7.86
C ASN A 170 -7.76 -24.04 6.85
N TRP A 171 -6.51 -24.31 7.22
CA TRP A 171 -5.59 -25.11 6.42
C TRP A 171 -6.14 -26.50 6.12
N ASN A 172 -6.02 -26.92 4.87
CA ASN A 172 -6.27 -28.29 4.46
C ASN A 172 -5.19 -29.24 5.04
N PRO A 173 -5.47 -30.55 5.17
CA PRO A 173 -4.52 -31.51 5.72
C PRO A 173 -3.14 -31.45 5.06
N GLY A 174 -2.10 -31.25 5.88
CA GLY A 174 -0.71 -31.17 5.43
C GLY A 174 -0.34 -29.92 4.61
N LYS A 175 -1.21 -28.90 4.57
CA LYS A 175 -0.98 -27.67 3.80
C LYS A 175 -0.63 -26.45 4.66
N ASN A 176 -0.67 -26.59 5.98
CA ASN A 176 -0.16 -25.54 6.86
C ASN A 176 1.36 -25.37 6.64
N ILE A 177 1.75 -24.19 6.14
CA ILE A 177 3.14 -23.82 5.90
C ILE A 177 3.76 -22.96 7.01
N THR A 178 2.94 -22.44 7.93
CA THR A 178 3.38 -21.56 9.03
C THR A 178 4.06 -22.34 10.14
N GLU A 179 3.69 -23.61 10.31
CA GLU A 179 4.18 -24.47 11.39
C GLU A 179 4.73 -25.80 10.85
N LYS A 180 5.67 -26.40 11.60
CA LYS A 180 6.05 -27.80 11.44
C LYS A 180 6.19 -28.45 12.82
N LEU A 181 5.65 -29.65 12.96
CA LEU A 181 5.90 -30.47 14.13
C LEU A 181 7.32 -31.05 14.05
N ARG A 182 8.08 -30.86 15.13
CA ARG A 182 9.42 -31.43 15.32
C ARG A 182 9.42 -32.25 16.60
N LEU A 183 9.91 -33.49 16.52
CA LEU A 183 10.10 -34.32 17.70
C LEU A 183 11.35 -33.82 18.44
N GLN A 184 11.18 -33.34 19.67
CA GLN A 184 12.26 -32.93 20.56
C GLN A 184 12.06 -33.61 21.91
N ARG A 185 13.06 -34.38 22.35
CA ARG A 185 13.02 -35.10 23.64
C ARG A 185 11.71 -35.85 23.89
N ARG A 186 11.25 -36.63 22.91
CA ARG A 186 9.99 -37.43 22.92
C ARG A 186 8.68 -36.62 22.99
N LYS A 187 8.72 -35.29 22.84
CA LYS A 187 7.52 -34.44 22.68
C LYS A 187 7.49 -33.82 21.28
N LEU A 188 6.30 -33.76 20.67
CA LEU A 188 6.09 -33.02 19.43
C LEU A 188 5.96 -31.53 19.76
N VAL A 189 6.93 -30.74 19.32
CA VAL A 189 6.95 -29.29 19.49
C VAL A 189 6.62 -28.63 18.15
N LYS A 190 5.77 -27.60 18.18
CA LYS A 190 5.50 -26.76 17.02
C LYS A 190 6.65 -25.80 16.81
N VAL A 191 7.23 -25.84 15.62
CA VAL A 191 8.27 -24.91 15.19
C VAL A 191 7.67 -23.97 14.15
N HIS A 192 7.67 -22.68 14.44
CA HIS A 192 7.22 -21.63 13.51
C HIS A 192 8.21 -21.50 12.35
N LYS A 193 7.70 -21.22 11.16
CA LYS A 193 8.47 -20.96 9.95
C LYS A 193 8.14 -19.59 9.41
N LYS A 194 9.13 -18.90 8.83
CA LYS A 194 8.87 -17.65 8.11
C LYS A 194 7.78 -17.86 7.05
N SER A 195 6.72 -17.06 7.13
CA SER A 195 5.59 -17.08 6.20
C SER A 195 4.74 -15.83 6.41
N PHE A 196 4.31 -15.20 5.33
CA PHE A 196 3.38 -14.06 5.35
C PHE A 196 2.09 -14.36 6.10
N PHE A 197 1.65 -15.62 6.11
CA PHE A 197 0.38 -16.00 6.74
C PHE A 197 0.36 -15.85 8.28
N HIS A 198 1.50 -15.57 8.92
CA HIS A 198 1.54 -15.11 10.32
C HIS A 198 0.87 -13.74 10.50
N PHE A 199 0.77 -12.93 9.44
CA PHE A 199 0.07 -11.65 9.47
C PHE A 199 -1.41 -11.78 9.93
N PHE A 200 -2.03 -12.94 9.71
CA PHE A 200 -3.40 -13.21 10.17
C PHE A 200 -3.48 -13.75 11.61
N ASN A 201 -2.35 -13.91 12.28
CA ASN A 201 -2.24 -14.30 13.68
C ASN A 201 -1.33 -13.30 14.39
N PRO A 202 -1.82 -12.06 14.63
CA PRO A 202 -1.01 -11.00 15.21
C PRO A 202 -0.54 -11.33 16.62
N PRO A 203 0.45 -10.59 17.14
CA PRO A 203 0.84 -10.67 18.55
C PRO A 203 -0.35 -10.44 19.48
N GLU A 204 -0.44 -11.22 20.55
CA GLU A 204 -1.47 -11.05 21.57
C GLU A 204 -1.14 -9.82 22.43
N ILE A 205 -2.14 -8.96 22.63
CA ILE A 205 -2.03 -7.82 23.54
C ILE A 205 -2.36 -8.34 24.94
N PRO A 206 -1.43 -8.23 25.91
CA PRO A 206 -1.69 -8.66 27.28
C PRO A 206 -2.88 -7.90 27.89
N ASN A 207 -3.55 -8.53 28.86
CA ASN A 207 -4.67 -7.89 29.56
C ASN A 207 -4.20 -6.79 30.53
N TYR A 208 -2.95 -6.88 30.99
CA TYR A 208 -2.35 -5.94 31.94
C TYR A 208 -1.15 -5.27 31.29
N GLU A 209 -1.06 -3.94 31.38
CA GLU A 209 0.07 -3.18 30.83
C GLU A 209 1.42 -3.60 31.43
N SER A 210 1.44 -4.08 32.68
CA SER A 210 2.66 -4.62 33.31
C SER A 210 3.24 -5.86 32.63
N GLU A 211 2.45 -6.56 31.79
CA GLU A 211 2.87 -7.72 31.02
C GLU A 211 3.29 -7.34 29.58
N LEU A 212 3.16 -6.07 29.20
CA LEU A 212 3.57 -5.57 27.91
C LEU A 212 5.10 -5.42 27.89
N THR A 213 5.77 -6.35 27.21
CA THR A 213 7.22 -6.32 27.05
C THR A 213 7.61 -5.54 25.80
N GLU A 214 8.83 -4.98 25.78
CA GLU A 214 9.39 -4.28 24.61
C GLU A 214 9.32 -5.15 23.33
N GLU A 215 9.51 -6.48 23.47
CA GLU A 215 9.39 -7.42 22.34
C GLU A 215 7.97 -7.49 21.76
N ILE A 216 6.94 -7.47 22.62
CA ILE A 216 5.53 -7.47 22.20
C ILE A 216 5.19 -6.12 21.57
N GLU A 217 5.62 -5.01 22.17
CA GLU A 217 5.42 -3.66 21.63
C GLU A 217 6.04 -3.52 20.25
N TYR A 218 7.29 -3.96 20.08
CA TYR A 218 7.97 -3.94 18.80
C TYR A 218 7.24 -4.79 17.76
N ALA A 219 6.82 -6.01 18.12
CA ALA A 219 6.07 -6.88 17.21
C ALA A 219 4.72 -6.27 16.80
N LEU A 220 4.00 -5.62 17.72
CA LEU A 220 2.75 -4.91 17.43
C LEU A 220 2.99 -3.70 16.53
N ALA A 221 4.01 -2.90 16.81
CA ALA A 221 4.37 -1.73 16.01
C ALA A 221 4.68 -2.12 14.55
N GLN A 222 5.48 -3.18 14.35
CA GLN A 222 5.76 -3.73 13.03
C GLN A 222 4.49 -4.20 12.30
N ASP A 223 3.60 -4.90 13.02
CA ASP A 223 2.32 -5.34 12.44
C ASP A 223 1.44 -4.16 12.02
N TYR A 224 1.36 -3.11 12.85
CA TYR A 224 0.60 -1.89 12.56
C TYR A 224 1.18 -1.14 11.36
N GLN A 225 2.51 -1.09 11.24
CA GLN A 225 3.19 -0.43 10.13
C GLN A 225 2.87 -1.12 8.80
N ILE A 226 2.85 -2.45 8.77
CA ILE A 226 2.42 -3.22 7.58
C ILE A 226 0.94 -2.99 7.27
N GLY A 227 0.07 -3.00 8.29
CA GLY A 227 -1.36 -2.72 8.12
C GLY A 227 -1.62 -1.34 7.53
N TYR A 228 -0.93 -0.32 8.06
CA TYR A 228 -0.97 1.04 7.56
C TYR A 228 -0.44 1.13 6.13
N PHE A 229 0.70 0.51 5.83
CA PHE A 229 1.29 0.51 4.50
C PHE A 229 0.37 -0.14 3.47
N LEU A 230 -0.27 -1.26 3.81
CA LEU A 230 -1.28 -1.88 2.95
C LEU A 230 -2.46 -0.95 2.67
N ARG A 231 -2.99 -0.31 3.72
CA ARG A 231 -4.18 0.58 3.63
C ARG A 231 -3.90 1.85 2.85
N SER A 232 -2.78 2.52 3.15
CA SER A 232 -2.51 3.90 2.74
C SER A 232 -1.66 3.97 1.46
N GLU A 233 -0.82 2.98 1.20
CA GLU A 233 0.11 2.98 0.07
C GLU A 233 -0.24 1.91 -0.97
N ILE A 234 -0.24 0.64 -0.58
CA ILE A 234 -0.31 -0.48 -1.54
C ILE A 234 -1.67 -0.56 -2.22
N VAL A 235 -2.78 -0.59 -1.46
CA VAL A 235 -4.11 -0.77 -2.06
C VAL A 235 -4.50 0.41 -2.96
N PRO A 236 -4.31 1.69 -2.57
CA PRO A 236 -4.64 2.83 -3.43
C PRO A 236 -3.74 2.94 -4.67
N LYS A 237 -2.47 2.53 -4.58
CA LYS A 237 -1.46 2.70 -5.64
C LYS A 237 -1.05 1.37 -6.27
N ALA A 238 -1.91 0.35 -6.19
CA ALA A 238 -1.59 -1.04 -6.54
C ALA A 238 -1.01 -1.19 -7.95
N VAL A 239 -1.55 -0.45 -8.93
CA VAL A 239 -1.07 -0.50 -10.32
C VAL A 239 0.38 -0.02 -10.43
N LEU A 240 0.77 1.03 -9.71
CA LEU A 240 2.14 1.58 -9.74
C LEU A 240 3.15 0.59 -9.13
N TYR A 241 2.78 -0.10 -8.06
CA TYR A 241 3.61 -1.17 -7.51
C TYR A 241 3.66 -2.39 -8.43
N PHE A 242 2.58 -2.67 -9.18
CA PHE A 242 2.54 -3.78 -10.12
C PHE A 242 3.44 -3.53 -11.35
N THR A 243 3.41 -2.33 -11.92
CA THR A 243 4.25 -1.93 -13.05
C THR A 243 5.71 -1.71 -12.63
N GLY A 244 5.95 -1.42 -11.36
CA GLY A 244 7.27 -1.09 -10.82
C GLY A 244 7.59 0.41 -10.89
N ASP A 245 6.64 1.24 -11.35
CA ASP A 245 6.78 2.71 -11.39
C ASP A 245 6.87 3.32 -9.99
N LYS A 246 6.37 2.60 -8.98
CA LYS A 246 6.57 2.92 -7.57
C LYS A 246 7.27 1.77 -6.87
N MET A 247 8.39 2.08 -6.25
CA MET A 247 9.10 1.23 -5.30
C MET A 247 9.16 1.95 -3.95
N ASP A 248 8.93 1.24 -2.85
CA ASP A 248 8.92 1.77 -1.49
C ASP A 248 10.30 2.24 -1.00
N ASN A 249 11.37 1.85 -1.70
CA ASN A 249 12.74 2.29 -1.46
C ASN A 249 13.09 3.66 -2.07
N ALA A 250 12.27 4.21 -2.96
CA ALA A 250 12.62 5.46 -3.65
C ALA A 250 12.79 6.59 -2.64
N PHE A 251 11.89 6.68 -1.65
CA PHE A 251 11.93 7.73 -0.64
C PHE A 251 13.09 7.56 0.34
N ASP A 252 13.37 6.33 0.77
CA ASP A 252 14.47 6.02 1.70
C ASP A 252 15.84 6.29 1.04
N LYS A 253 15.97 6.00 -0.26
CA LYS A 253 17.20 6.29 -1.03
C LYS A 253 17.38 7.77 -1.33
N TYR A 254 16.30 8.52 -1.60
CA TYR A 254 16.39 9.98 -1.72
C TYR A 254 16.74 10.61 -0.36
N ALA A 255 16.15 10.14 0.74
CA ALA A 255 16.48 10.62 2.08
C ALA A 255 17.95 10.35 2.48
N GLU A 256 18.51 9.19 2.11
CA GLU A 256 19.94 8.91 2.27
C GLU A 256 20.81 9.90 1.48
N ILE A 257 20.47 10.18 0.21
CA ILE A 257 21.21 11.15 -0.63
C ILE A 257 21.17 12.57 -0.03
N PHE A 258 20.02 13.00 0.52
CA PHE A 258 19.91 14.29 1.20
C PHE A 258 20.53 14.30 2.62
N SER A 259 20.85 13.14 3.18
CA SER A 259 21.54 13.02 4.48
C SER A 259 23.07 12.98 4.34
N GLU A 260 23.59 12.69 3.14
CA GLU A 260 25.04 12.67 2.86
C GLU A 260 25.58 14.01 2.32
N GLU A 261 24.74 15.03 2.08
CA GLU A 261 25.22 16.42 1.90
C GLU A 261 25.56 17.06 3.26
N GLU A 262 26.51 16.46 3.97
CA GLU A 262 27.23 17.10 5.05
C GLU A 262 28.06 18.25 4.45
N PHE A 263 27.65 19.49 4.73
CA PHE A 263 28.33 20.73 4.36
C PHE A 263 29.84 20.63 4.59
N ASN A 264 30.61 20.56 3.51
CA ASN A 264 32.05 20.68 3.59
C ASN A 264 32.60 21.47 2.39
N ASP A 265 32.52 22.80 2.47
CA ASP A 265 33.63 23.68 2.04
C ASP A 265 33.46 25.11 2.58
N ASP A 266 33.99 25.36 3.78
CA ASP A 266 34.43 26.70 4.19
C ASP A 266 35.76 27.02 3.46
N SER A 267 35.71 27.43 2.19
CA SER A 267 36.79 28.25 1.58
C SER A 267 36.44 28.79 0.19
N LYS A 268 35.95 30.03 0.13
CA LYS A 268 36.34 31.10 -0.84
C LYS A 268 35.35 32.27 -0.78
N ILE A 269 35.38 33.01 0.32
CA ILE A 269 35.14 34.46 0.23
C ILE A 269 36.47 35.05 -0.21
N VAL A 270 36.62 35.26 -1.52
CA VAL A 270 37.65 36.14 -2.07
C VAL A 270 36.93 37.33 -2.67
N GLU A 271 37.21 38.49 -2.09
CA GLU A 271 36.76 39.81 -2.50
C GLU A 271 37.08 40.16 -3.96
N PHE A 272 36.48 41.28 -4.38
CA PHE A 272 36.76 42.12 -5.56
C PHE A 272 35.92 41.85 -6.81
N ILE A 273 34.81 42.60 -6.94
CA ILE A 273 34.77 43.71 -7.89
C ILE A 273 34.12 44.93 -7.20
N THR A 274 34.92 45.99 -7.05
CA THR A 274 34.52 47.36 -6.72
C THR A 274 34.17 48.15 -8.00
N ASN A 275 33.44 49.26 -7.81
CA ASN A 275 33.07 50.33 -8.76
C ASN A 275 31.79 50.00 -9.57
N GLU A 276 30.74 50.82 -9.62
CA GLU A 276 30.59 52.28 -9.46
C GLU A 276 29.07 52.58 -9.30
N ASP A 277 28.75 53.56 -8.46
CA ASP A 277 27.63 54.51 -8.57
C ASP A 277 26.26 54.04 -9.13
N ILE A 278 25.30 53.77 -8.23
CA ILE A 278 23.90 54.15 -8.49
C ILE A 278 23.31 54.81 -7.25
N HIS A 279 23.37 56.13 -7.30
CA HIS A 279 22.63 57.13 -6.54
C HIS A 279 21.12 56.90 -6.63
N PHE A 280 20.39 56.99 -5.51
CA PHE A 280 19.04 57.56 -5.53
C PHE A 280 18.79 58.37 -4.25
N ASP A 281 18.74 59.69 -4.45
CA ASP A 281 18.21 60.69 -3.51
C ASP A 281 16.71 60.46 -3.25
N ASN A 282 16.33 60.39 -1.97
CA ASN A 282 15.54 61.38 -1.22
C ASN A 282 14.92 60.74 0.04
#